data_AF-A0A2V7PLD2-F1
#
_entry.id   AF-A0A2V7PLD2-F1
#
_cell.length_a   1.000
_cell.length_b   1.000
_cell.length_c   1.000
_cell.angle_alpha   90.00
_cell.angle_beta   90.00
_cell.angle_gamma   90.00
#
_symmetry.space_group_name_H-M   'P 1'
#
loop_
_entity.id
_entity.type
_entity.pdbx_description
1 polymer ?
#
loop_
_entity_poly.entity_id
_entity_poly.type
_entity_poly.pdbx_seq_one_letter_code
_entity_poly.pdbx_strand_id
1 'polypeptide(L)'
;MRKMRSPSSPATRTRHTAPSLANLVVNGTAVSDPAPNTRVNLPDVGYVLLNEQSLTGDGVTTSGITVNMIHVVLQQPILGFLGQVIGYQTVGNIIVGSATSSVN
;
A
#
# COMPACT_ATOMS: atom_id res chain seq x y z
N MET A 1 -41.38 -13.24 37.26
CA MET A 1 -40.24 -13.91 36.59
C MET A 1 -39.46 -12.89 35.78
N ARG A 2 -38.20 -12.60 36.15
CA ARG A 2 -37.30 -11.69 35.42
C ARG A 2 -36.64 -12.49 34.29
N LYS A 3 -36.87 -12.14 33.03
CA LYS A 3 -36.20 -12.77 31.89
C LYS A 3 -34.71 -12.41 31.95
N MET A 4 -33.87 -13.40 32.24
CA MET A 4 -32.42 -13.26 32.28
C MET A 4 -31.91 -13.15 30.84
N ARG A 5 -31.30 -12.02 30.47
CA ARG A 5 -30.67 -11.83 29.16
C ARG A 5 -29.29 -12.47 29.21
N SER A 6 -29.01 -13.39 28.28
CA SER A 6 -27.67 -13.98 28.13
C SER A 6 -26.62 -12.88 27.88
N PRO A 7 -25.44 -12.92 28.52
CA PRO A 7 -24.34 -12.00 28.22
C PRO A 7 -23.78 -12.28 26.83
N SER A 8 -23.56 -11.22 26.05
CA SER A 8 -22.85 -11.30 24.77
C SER A 8 -21.37 -11.62 25.00
N SER A 9 -20.83 -12.59 24.24
CA SER A 9 -19.40 -12.93 24.28
C SER A 9 -18.53 -11.71 23.91
N PRO A 10 -17.41 -11.45 24.61
CA PRO A 10 -16.54 -10.32 24.29
C PRO A 10 -15.92 -10.50 22.90
N ALA A 11 -16.08 -9.49 22.05
CA ALA A 11 -15.41 -9.45 20.75
C ALA A 11 -13.89 -9.40 20.96
N THR A 12 -13.15 -10.41 20.49
CA THR A 12 -11.69 -10.37 20.42
C THR A 12 -11.28 -9.24 19.48
N ARG A 13 -10.84 -8.12 20.04
CA ARG A 13 -10.33 -6.99 19.27
C ARG A 13 -8.86 -7.25 18.96
N THR A 14 -8.55 -7.69 17.74
CA THR A 14 -7.16 -7.77 17.28
C THR A 14 -6.58 -6.35 17.26
N ARG A 15 -5.54 -6.11 18.05
CA ARG A 15 -4.76 -4.87 17.94
C ARG A 15 -3.79 -5.10 16.79
N HIS A 16 -4.01 -4.42 15.67
CA HIS A 16 -3.03 -4.42 14.58
C HIS A 16 -2.05 -3.29 14.83
N THR A 17 -0.76 -3.60 15.00
CA THR A 17 0.28 -2.60 14.90
C THR A 17 0.46 -2.27 13.43
N ALA A 18 0.53 -0.99 13.06
CA ALA A 18 0.84 -0.63 11.68
C ALA A 18 2.22 -1.22 11.31
N PRO A 19 2.37 -1.87 10.15
CA PRO A 19 3.67 -2.32 9.69
C PRO A 19 4.61 -1.11 9.55
N SER A 20 5.87 -1.26 9.97
CA SER A 20 6.88 -0.21 9.95
C SER A 20 8.06 -0.58 9.05
N LEU A 21 8.61 0.41 8.36
CA LEU A 21 9.84 0.27 7.57
C LEU A 21 11.02 0.78 8.40
N ALA A 22 11.93 -0.13 8.81
CA ALA A 22 13.13 0.24 9.55
C ALA A 22 14.31 0.44 8.60
N ASN A 23 15.07 1.53 8.79
CA ASN A 23 16.29 1.85 8.04
C ASN A 23 16.10 1.86 6.51
N LEU A 24 14.93 2.29 6.03
CA LEU A 24 14.69 2.39 4.60
C LEU A 24 15.51 3.54 4.02
N VAL A 25 16.24 3.23 2.94
CA VAL A 25 16.93 4.21 2.11
C VAL A 25 16.41 4.07 0.69
N VAL A 26 15.94 5.16 0.11
CA VAL A 26 15.47 5.21 -1.28
C VAL A 26 16.27 6.27 -2.02
N ASN A 27 16.92 5.87 -3.12
CA ASN A 27 17.78 6.77 -3.91
C ASN A 27 18.82 7.53 -3.04
N GLY A 28 19.48 6.81 -2.12
CA GLY A 28 20.48 7.37 -1.20
C GLY A 28 19.92 8.25 -0.08
N THR A 29 18.60 8.47 -0.02
CA THR A 29 17.96 9.29 1.01
C THR A 29 17.26 8.40 2.03
N ALA A 30 17.55 8.60 3.32
CA ALA A 30 16.84 7.90 4.39
C ALA A 30 15.37 8.34 4.43
N VAL A 31 14.46 7.37 4.49
CA VAL A 31 13.02 7.60 4.58
C VAL A 31 12.51 6.94 5.85
N SER A 32 11.93 7.74 6.74
CA SER A 32 11.29 7.27 7.98
C SER A 32 9.80 7.60 7.95
N ASP A 33 8.98 6.63 8.34
CA ASP A 33 7.53 6.78 8.54
C ASP A 33 6.79 7.46 7.36
N PRO A 34 6.89 6.91 6.14
CA PRO A 34 6.20 7.49 4.99
C PRO A 34 4.68 7.48 5.21
N ALA A 35 4.03 8.60 4.89
CA ALA A 35 2.58 8.68 4.84
C ALA A 35 2.02 7.65 3.83
N PRO A 36 0.75 7.23 3.97
CA PRO A 36 0.13 6.33 3.00
C PRO A 36 0.27 6.84 1.56
N ASN A 37 0.57 5.93 0.63
CA ASN A 37 0.74 6.21 -0.80
C ASN A 37 1.86 7.23 -1.11
N THR A 38 2.89 7.32 -0.29
CA THR A 38 4.03 8.22 -0.55
C THR A 38 4.80 7.75 -1.78
N ARG A 39 4.90 8.61 -2.80
CA ARG A 39 5.69 8.33 -4.00
C ARG A 39 7.08 8.92 -3.91
N VAL A 40 8.10 8.12 -4.20
CA VAL A 40 9.49 8.56 -4.39
C VAL A 40 9.93 8.22 -5.81
N ASN A 41 10.36 9.21 -6.58
CA ASN A 41 10.85 8.99 -7.94
C ASN A 41 12.25 8.37 -7.92
N LEU A 42 12.48 7.41 -8.81
CA LEU A 42 13.77 6.78 -9.06
C LEU A 42 14.23 7.15 -10.47
N PRO A 43 15.17 8.10 -10.61
CA PRO A 43 15.70 8.49 -11.92
C PRO A 43 16.10 7.27 -12.75
N ASP A 44 15.72 7.28 -14.03
CA ASP A 44 16.00 6.23 -15.02
C ASP A 44 15.45 4.81 -14.73
N VAL A 45 14.70 4.63 -13.64
CA VAL A 45 14.10 3.34 -13.23
C VAL A 45 12.58 3.40 -13.19
N GLY A 46 12.01 4.48 -12.64
CA GLY A 46 10.57 4.62 -12.39
C GLY A 46 10.29 5.28 -11.05
N TYR A 47 9.56 4.59 -10.17
CA TYR A 47 9.24 5.14 -8.84
C TYR A 47 8.92 4.04 -7.83
N VAL A 48 8.90 4.42 -6.55
CA VAL A 48 8.44 3.58 -5.44
C VAL A 48 7.21 4.23 -4.83
N LEU A 49 6.16 3.45 -4.60
CA LEU A 49 5.08 3.78 -3.67
C LEU A 49 5.38 3.11 -2.33
N LEU A 50 5.49 3.92 -1.29
CA LEU A 50 5.72 3.49 0.07
C LEU A 50 4.42 3.54 0.84
N ASN A 51 4.19 2.51 1.66
CA ASN A 51 2.95 2.36 2.41
C ASN A 51 1.73 2.56 1.48
N GLU A 52 1.73 1.89 0.33
CA GLU A 52 0.64 1.96 -0.64
C GLU A 52 -0.59 1.29 -0.03
N GLN A 53 -1.67 2.04 0.11
CA GLN A 53 -2.92 1.58 0.72
C GLN A 53 -4.05 1.70 -0.29
N SER A 54 -4.72 0.58 -0.53
CA SER A 54 -5.93 0.49 -1.34
C SER A 54 -7.09 0.04 -0.47
N LEU A 55 -8.11 0.90 -0.34
CA LEU A 55 -9.34 0.61 0.38
C LEU A 55 -10.40 0.08 -0.59
N THR A 56 -11.21 -0.87 -0.13
CA THR A 56 -12.34 -1.42 -0.88
C THR A 56 -13.60 -1.49 0.00
N GLY A 57 -14.76 -1.67 -0.62
CA GLY A 57 -16.05 -1.74 0.07
C GLY A 57 -16.72 -0.37 0.25
N ASP A 58 -17.90 -0.39 0.89
CA ASP A 58 -18.73 0.78 1.16
C ASP A 58 -18.44 1.44 2.53
N GLY A 59 -17.58 0.82 3.34
CA GLY A 59 -17.26 1.30 4.68
C GLY A 59 -18.36 1.04 5.72
N VAL A 60 -19.43 0.31 5.35
CA VAL A 60 -20.62 0.09 6.19
C VAL A 60 -20.93 -1.40 6.34
N THR A 61 -21.17 -2.08 5.21
CA THR A 61 -21.47 -3.51 5.16
C THR A 61 -20.29 -4.32 4.65
N THR A 62 -19.46 -3.70 3.82
CA THR A 62 -18.25 -4.29 3.25
C THR A 62 -17.09 -3.34 3.45
N SER A 63 -15.91 -3.87 3.80
CA SER A 63 -14.71 -3.06 3.92
C SER A 63 -13.48 -3.92 3.70
N GLY A 64 -12.51 -3.42 2.95
CA GLY A 64 -11.22 -4.07 2.78
C GLY A 64 -10.09 -3.07 2.71
N ILE A 65 -8.90 -3.56 3.03
CA ILE A 65 -7.65 -2.82 2.88
C ILE A 65 -6.57 -3.77 2.38
N THR A 66 -5.84 -3.33 1.37
CA THR A 66 -4.54 -3.91 0.99
C THR A 66 -3.47 -2.87 1.25
N VAL A 67 -2.39 -3.29 1.92
CA VAL A 67 -1.22 -2.46 2.18
C VAL A 67 0.01 -3.12 1.56
N ASN A 68 0.70 -2.41 0.68
CA ASN A 68 2.02 -2.78 0.17
C ASN A 68 3.06 -1.82 0.76
N MET A 69 4.02 -2.34 1.53
CA MET A 69 4.99 -1.47 2.22
C MET A 69 5.95 -0.80 1.25
N ILE A 70 6.45 -1.55 0.27
CA ILE A 70 7.27 -1.04 -0.81
C ILE A 70 6.72 -1.62 -2.12
N HIS A 71 6.26 -0.76 -3.01
CA HIS A 71 5.86 -1.11 -4.36
C HIS A 71 6.73 -0.34 -5.35
N VAL A 72 7.73 -1.01 -5.92
CA VAL A 72 8.57 -0.44 -6.99
C VAL A 72 7.89 -0.66 -8.32
N VAL A 73 7.63 0.42 -9.04
CA VAL A 73 7.08 0.41 -10.40
C VAL A 73 8.21 0.74 -11.35
N LEU A 74 8.63 -0.24 -12.14
CA LEU A 74 9.66 -0.07 -13.15
C LEU A 74 9.02 0.51 -14.41
N GLN A 75 9.59 1.58 -14.93
CA GLN A 75 9.10 2.27 -16.11
C GLN A 75 10.17 2.37 -17.18
N GLN A 76 9.76 2.28 -18.44
CA GLN A 76 10.60 2.59 -19.58
C GLN A 76 10.00 3.76 -20.37
N PRO A 77 10.83 4.65 -20.94
CA PRO A 77 10.34 5.70 -21.81
C PRO A 77 9.72 5.10 -23.07
N ILE A 78 8.59 5.67 -23.48
CA ILE A 78 8.01 5.43 -24.79
C ILE A 78 8.60 6.47 -25.73
N LEU A 79 9.28 6.01 -26.78
CA LEU A 79 9.87 6.88 -27.78
C LEU A 79 8.88 7.15 -28.91
N GLY A 80 8.73 8.43 -29.26
CA GLY A 80 8.02 8.86 -30.45
C GLY A 80 8.85 8.64 -31.72
N PHE A 81 8.24 8.91 -32.87
CA PHE A 81 8.86 8.71 -34.19
C PHE A 81 10.20 9.47 -34.37
N LEU A 82 10.40 10.62 -33.70
CA LEU A 82 11.63 11.40 -33.75
C LEU A 82 12.55 11.14 -32.54
N GLY A 83 12.32 10.07 -31.78
CA GLY A 83 13.12 9.69 -30.62
C GLY A 83 12.84 10.47 -29.33
N GLN A 84 11.86 11.39 -29.34
CA GLN A 84 11.45 12.12 -28.13
C GLN A 84 10.67 11.22 -27.17
N VAL A 85 10.81 11.42 -25.86
CA VAL A 85 10.00 10.73 -24.86
C VAL A 85 8.58 11.28 -24.89
N ILE A 86 7.61 10.44 -25.26
CA ILE A 86 6.18 10.81 -25.32
C ILE A 86 5.36 10.26 -24.13
N GLY A 87 6.01 9.51 -23.25
CA GLY A 87 5.39 8.93 -22.07
C GLY A 87 6.28 7.89 -21.43
N TYR A 88 5.74 7.22 -20.42
CA TYR A 88 6.38 6.10 -19.74
C TYR A 88 5.39 4.94 -19.65
N GLN A 89 5.87 3.73 -19.91
CA GLN A 89 5.12 2.49 -19.73
C GLN A 89 5.67 1.74 -18.53
N THR A 90 4.80 1.19 -17.69
CA THR A 90 5.21 0.26 -16.65
C THR A 90 5.61 -1.05 -17.29
N VAL A 91 6.83 -1.51 -16.97
CA VAL A 91 7.40 -2.76 -17.50
C VAL A 91 7.57 -3.84 -16.43
N GLY A 92 7.37 -3.48 -15.17
CA GLY A 92 7.45 -4.44 -14.07
C GLY A 92 7.03 -3.82 -12.74
N ASN A 93 6.69 -4.70 -11.80
CA ASN A 93 6.34 -4.34 -10.43
C ASN A 93 7.10 -5.24 -9.46
N ILE A 94 7.60 -4.66 -8.38
CA ILE A 94 8.16 -5.40 -7.25
C ILE A 94 7.40 -4.97 -6.01
N ILE A 95 6.82 -5.93 -5.29
CA ILE A 95 6.08 -5.69 -4.06
C ILE A 95 6.80 -6.38 -2.90
N VAL A 96 7.13 -5.63 -1.86
CA VAL A 96 7.74 -6.14 -0.62
C VAL A 96 6.83 -5.79 0.55
N GLY A 97 6.47 -6.81 1.33
CA GLY A 97 5.57 -6.69 2.48
C GLY A 97 4.16 -6.32 2.05
N SER A 98 3.35 -7.32 1.69
CA SER A 98 1.94 -7.14 1.35
C SER A 98 1.05 -7.75 2.43
N ALA A 99 0.01 -7.03 2.82
CA ALA A 99 -1.00 -7.50 3.74
C ALA A 99 -2.39 -7.10 3.23
N THR A 100 -3.37 -7.97 3.40
CA THR A 100 -4.76 -7.74 3.02
C THR A 100 -5.69 -8.14 4.16
N SER A 101 -6.72 -7.33 4.39
CA SER A 101 -7.80 -7.61 5.33
C SER A 101 -9.12 -7.20 4.68
N SER A 102 -10.17 -8.00 4.89
CA SER A 102 -11.51 -7.68 4.40
C SER A 102 -12.60 -8.21 5.30
N VAL A 103 -13.72 -7.51 5.33
CA VAL A 103 -15.02 -7.93 5.86
C VAL A 103 -16.05 -7.85 4.72
N ASN A 104 -16.82 -8.92 4.58
CA ASN A 104 -17.91 -9.06 3.61
C ASN A 104 -19.25 -9.13 4.34
#